data_AF-G5IBG7-F1
#
_entry.id   AF-G5IBG7-F1
#
_cell.length_a   1.000
_cell.length_b   1.000
_cell.length_c   1.000
_cell.angle_alpha   90.00
_cell.angle_beta   90.00
_cell.angle_gamma   90.00
#
_symmetry.space_group_name_H-M   'P 1'
#
loop_
_entity.id
_entity.type
_entity.pdbx_description
1 polymer ?
#
loop_
_entity_poly.entity_id
_entity_poly.type
_entity_poly.pdbx_seq_one_letter_code
_entity_poly.pdbx_strand_id
1 'polypeptide(L)'
;MSEILNSKNISVVIQGPISNSTTWTKQACLSVRKYLPEAEIVLSTWIGNSTTELDYDILVQNQDPGSCEAFYKGVNGGKSINNFNRQLISTVNGIKAANRKYVMKLRTDSIVTGNEFLKYFSKYGNKETCEGKVQERILTLEPRNPFGFFKGEFCLCDFWFFGLKQDMLTLWDIPLYERFETWERDLLGEEYLFYNYIKLLEDVSFKMLMNEKKFTIIANFYKKVMASEFVVIPTRKSNIVSLKYPRLNCFSVVCLKHYVWSFSDWKVNYNNFYGNKDYLHKLFSKLEFYLGAIVLFLKRMKGYF
;
A
#
# COMPACT_ATOMS: atom_id res chain seq x y z
N MET A 1 10.30 26.75 -5.60
CA MET A 1 9.78 25.85 -6.65
C MET A 1 10.15 24.44 -6.22
N SER A 2 9.17 23.53 -6.04
CA SER A 2 9.48 22.13 -5.79
C SER A 2 10.15 21.55 -7.04
N GLU A 3 11.26 20.85 -6.87
CA GLU A 3 11.93 20.12 -7.94
C GLU A 3 10.92 19.17 -8.58
N ILE A 4 10.76 19.22 -9.91
CA ILE A 4 9.92 18.26 -10.62
C ILE A 4 10.54 16.89 -10.43
N LEU A 5 9.81 15.99 -9.79
CA LEU A 5 10.34 14.65 -9.50
C LEU A 5 10.44 13.86 -10.80
N ASN A 6 11.67 13.62 -11.25
CA ASN A 6 11.99 12.92 -12.50
C ASN A 6 12.23 11.42 -12.23
N SER A 7 11.85 10.55 -13.17
CA SER A 7 12.10 9.11 -13.11
C SER A 7 13.55 8.71 -12.82
N LYS A 8 14.55 9.49 -13.24
CA LYS A 8 15.97 9.23 -12.94
C LYS A 8 16.30 9.20 -11.44
N ASN A 9 15.45 9.81 -10.62
CA ASN A 9 15.58 9.87 -9.17
C ASN A 9 14.82 8.73 -8.46
N ILE A 10 14.25 7.78 -9.21
CA ILE A 10 13.38 6.72 -8.70
C ILE A 10 14.01 5.36 -8.96
N SER A 11 14.02 4.50 -7.93
CA SER A 11 14.20 3.07 -8.09
C SER A 11 12.84 2.38 -7.91
N VAL A 12 12.44 1.55 -8.86
CA VAL A 12 11.27 0.68 -8.74
C VAL A 12 11.73 -0.70 -8.30
N VAL A 13 11.43 -1.04 -7.05
CA VAL A 13 11.63 -2.35 -6.47
C VAL A 13 10.44 -3.23 -6.84
N ILE A 14 10.63 -4.07 -7.86
CA ILE A 14 9.66 -5.07 -8.30
C ILE A 14 9.87 -6.32 -7.45
N GLN A 15 8.92 -6.58 -6.55
CA GLN A 15 9.06 -7.52 -5.44
C GLN A 15 8.09 -8.70 -5.57
N GLY A 16 8.61 -9.93 -5.43
CA GLY A 16 7.80 -11.14 -5.33
C GLY A 16 8.30 -12.32 -6.16
N PRO A 17 7.55 -13.44 -6.20
CA PRO A 17 7.89 -14.57 -7.05
C PRO A 17 7.77 -14.20 -8.52
N ILE A 18 8.65 -14.78 -9.35
CA ILE A 18 8.46 -14.78 -10.81
C ILE A 18 7.43 -15.85 -11.12
N SER A 19 6.32 -15.44 -11.73
CA SER A 19 5.30 -16.37 -12.17
C SER A 19 5.77 -17.06 -13.46
N ASN A 20 5.97 -18.37 -13.42
CA ASN A 20 6.36 -19.12 -14.62
C ASN A 20 5.17 -19.33 -15.58
N SER A 21 3.94 -19.25 -15.09
CA SER A 21 2.72 -19.45 -15.89
C SER A 21 2.12 -18.15 -16.43
N THR A 22 2.59 -16.99 -15.97
CA THR A 22 2.06 -15.69 -16.40
C THR A 22 3.19 -14.73 -16.73
N THR A 23 2.97 -13.86 -17.71
CA THR A 23 3.96 -12.85 -18.12
C THR A 23 3.95 -11.60 -17.22
N TRP A 24 3.37 -11.68 -16.01
CA TRP A 24 3.12 -10.51 -15.16
C TRP A 24 4.40 -9.77 -14.78
N THR A 25 5.45 -10.48 -14.36
CA THR A 25 6.74 -9.85 -14.01
C THR A 25 7.37 -9.14 -15.21
N LYS A 26 7.32 -9.77 -16.40
CA LYS A 26 7.79 -9.16 -17.65
C LYS A 26 6.99 -7.90 -17.98
N GLN A 27 5.67 -7.96 -17.84
CA GLN A 27 4.80 -6.79 -18.03
C GLN A 27 5.10 -5.68 -17.02
N ALA A 28 5.39 -6.01 -15.76
CA ALA A 28 5.77 -5.04 -14.74
C ALA A 28 7.05 -4.28 -15.16
N CYS A 29 8.12 -5.00 -15.51
CA CYS A 29 9.37 -4.41 -16.02
C CYS A 29 9.13 -3.49 -17.23
N LEU A 30 8.46 -3.99 -18.27
CA LEU A 30 8.16 -3.22 -19.49
C LEU A 30 7.31 -1.99 -19.20
N SER A 31 6.38 -2.10 -18.26
CA SER A 31 5.52 -0.98 -17.87
C SER A 31 6.31 0.13 -17.17
N VAL A 32 7.29 -0.22 -16.33
CA VAL A 32 8.19 0.77 -15.72
C VAL A 32 9.03 1.47 -16.78
N ARG A 33 9.67 0.73 -17.70
CA ARG A 33 10.42 1.34 -18.81
C ARG A 33 9.57 2.27 -19.68
N LYS A 34 8.29 1.96 -19.87
CA LYS A 34 7.38 2.79 -20.66
C LYS A 34 7.00 4.10 -19.96
N TYR A 35 6.70 4.06 -18.66
CA TYR A 35 6.08 5.20 -17.95
C TYR A 35 7.04 5.94 -17.01
N LEU A 36 8.18 5.32 -16.68
CA LEU A 36 9.28 5.85 -15.87
C LEU A 36 10.62 5.45 -16.55
N PRO A 37 10.90 5.93 -17.77
CA PRO A 37 11.96 5.39 -18.62
C PRO A 37 13.37 5.46 -18.05
N GLU A 38 13.65 6.46 -17.20
CA GLU A 38 14.96 6.63 -16.57
C GLU A 38 15.04 6.01 -15.16
N ALA A 39 13.97 5.36 -14.67
CA ALA A 39 13.98 4.73 -13.36
C ALA A 39 14.85 3.48 -13.34
N GLU A 40 15.56 3.30 -12.23
CA GLU A 40 16.27 2.05 -11.93
C GLU A 40 15.24 0.97 -11.58
N ILE A 41 15.34 -0.21 -12.19
CA ILE A 41 14.52 -1.37 -11.85
C ILE A 41 15.34 -2.32 -11.00
N VAL A 42 14.92 -2.51 -9.76
CA VAL A 42 15.45 -3.52 -8.85
C VAL A 42 14.47 -4.70 -8.83
N LEU A 43 14.83 -5.81 -9.45
CA LEU A 43 14.06 -7.05 -9.38
C LEU A 43 14.46 -7.83 -8.12
N SER A 44 13.57 -7.88 -7.14
CA SER A 44 13.79 -8.59 -5.88
C SER A 44 12.91 -9.84 -5.78
N THR A 45 13.53 -11.00 -5.97
CA THR A 45 12.86 -12.30 -6.12
C THR A 45 13.61 -13.42 -5.39
N TRP A 46 13.28 -14.69 -5.61
CA TRP A 46 13.85 -15.83 -4.88
C TRP A 46 15.03 -16.47 -5.60
N ILE A 47 15.94 -17.06 -4.83
CA ILE A 47 17.01 -17.91 -5.37
C ILE A 47 16.39 -19.04 -6.19
N GLY A 48 16.96 -19.29 -7.38
CA GLY A 48 16.53 -20.36 -8.28
C GLY A 48 15.39 -19.98 -9.24
N ASN A 49 14.76 -18.82 -9.08
CA ASN A 49 13.82 -18.32 -10.08
C ASN A 49 14.56 -17.88 -11.35
N SER A 50 14.08 -18.33 -12.51
CA SER A 50 14.61 -17.88 -13.81
C SER A 50 14.19 -16.43 -14.08
N THR A 51 15.16 -15.57 -14.37
CA THR A 51 14.96 -14.15 -14.69
C THR A 51 15.18 -13.85 -16.17
N THR A 52 15.32 -14.88 -17.01
CA THR A 52 15.59 -14.76 -18.45
C THR A 52 14.53 -13.87 -19.12
N GLU A 53 14.99 -12.96 -19.99
CA GLU A 53 14.15 -11.99 -20.73
C GLU A 53 13.44 -10.90 -19.89
N LEU A 54 13.76 -10.78 -18.60
CA LEU A 54 13.26 -9.69 -17.78
C LEU A 54 14.21 -8.49 -17.88
N ASP A 55 13.65 -7.31 -18.15
CA ASP A 55 14.40 -6.05 -18.23
C ASP A 55 14.49 -5.42 -16.84
N TYR A 56 15.65 -5.55 -16.20
CA TYR A 56 15.96 -4.98 -14.90
C TYR A 56 17.42 -4.51 -14.85
N ASP A 57 17.73 -3.60 -13.91
CA ASP A 57 19.07 -3.07 -13.71
C ASP A 57 19.82 -3.80 -12.58
N ILE A 58 19.09 -4.18 -11.53
CA ILE A 58 19.63 -4.88 -10.35
C ILE A 58 18.79 -6.11 -10.05
N LEU A 59 19.45 -7.24 -9.80
CA LEU A 59 18.82 -8.46 -9.31
C LEU A 59 19.16 -8.69 -7.83
N VAL A 60 18.13 -8.93 -7.02
CA VAL A 60 18.26 -9.37 -5.62
C VAL A 60 17.63 -10.75 -5.50
N GLN A 61 18.45 -11.75 -5.15
CA GLN A 61 17.99 -13.12 -4.92
C GLN A 61 17.91 -13.41 -3.42
N ASN A 62 16.68 -13.55 -2.94
CA ASN A 62 16.37 -13.75 -1.53
C ASN A 62 16.26 -15.24 -1.22
N GLN A 63 16.68 -15.61 -0.01
CA GLN A 63 16.27 -16.88 0.60
C GLN A 63 14.80 -16.77 1.02
N ASP A 64 14.01 -17.81 0.73
CA ASP A 64 12.59 -17.85 1.12
C ASP A 64 12.49 -18.10 2.63
N PRO A 65 11.89 -17.17 3.43
CA PRO A 65 11.73 -17.36 4.88
C PRO A 65 10.68 -18.41 5.24
N GLY A 66 10.06 -19.05 4.25
CA GLY A 66 8.88 -19.87 4.43
C GLY A 66 7.62 -19.01 4.60
N SER A 67 6.54 -19.69 4.91
CA SER A 67 5.25 -19.06 5.17
C SER A 67 4.79 -19.33 6.59
N CYS A 68 4.05 -18.39 7.17
CA CYS A 68 3.35 -18.63 8.43
C CYS A 68 1.97 -19.23 8.13
N GLU A 69 1.53 -20.22 8.91
CA GLU A 69 0.15 -20.69 8.85
C GLU A 69 -0.82 -19.55 9.24
N ALA A 70 -1.89 -19.37 8.47
CA ALA A 70 -3.03 -18.53 8.85
C ALA A 70 -4.22 -19.42 9.24
N PHE A 71 -4.87 -19.10 10.36
CA PHE A 71 -6.14 -19.64 10.84
C PHE A 71 -7.35 -19.18 10.01
N TYR A 72 -7.23 -18.17 9.16
CA TYR A 72 -8.26 -17.89 8.16
C TYR A 72 -8.47 -19.12 7.29
N LYS A 73 -9.68 -19.70 7.35
CA LYS A 73 -10.12 -20.67 6.35
C LYS A 73 -10.13 -19.94 5.01
N GLY A 74 -9.34 -20.41 4.05
CA GLY A 74 -9.37 -19.90 2.69
C GLY A 74 -10.77 -20.06 2.10
N VAL A 75 -11.01 -19.43 0.93
CA VAL A 75 -12.32 -19.42 0.24
C VAL A 75 -12.92 -20.82 0.05
N ASN A 76 -12.09 -21.87 0.08
CA ASN A 76 -12.49 -23.28 -0.07
C ASN A 76 -12.24 -24.14 1.18
N GLY A 77 -12.14 -23.55 2.39
CA GLY A 77 -11.92 -24.30 3.64
C GLY A 77 -10.49 -24.83 3.84
N GLY A 78 -9.57 -24.60 2.90
CA GLY A 78 -8.15 -24.92 3.05
C GLY A 78 -7.41 -23.94 3.99
N LYS A 79 -6.27 -24.37 4.54
CA LYS A 79 -5.38 -23.49 5.31
C LYS A 79 -4.97 -22.29 4.46
N SER A 80 -5.23 -21.06 4.93
CA SER A 80 -4.67 -19.88 4.30
C SER A 80 -3.19 -19.78 4.67
N ILE A 81 -2.37 -19.32 3.72
CA ILE A 81 -0.92 -19.18 3.88
C ILE A 81 -0.60 -17.70 3.98
N ASN A 82 -0.03 -17.27 5.09
CA ASN A 82 0.44 -15.89 5.26
C ASN A 82 1.82 -15.73 4.61
N ASN A 83 1.85 -14.93 3.53
CA ASN A 83 3.06 -14.64 2.75
C ASN A 83 3.71 -13.30 3.13
N PHE A 84 3.35 -12.71 4.28
CA PHE A 84 3.85 -11.40 4.66
C PHE A 84 5.38 -11.36 4.84
N ASN A 85 5.98 -12.37 5.49
CA ASN A 85 7.45 -12.44 5.62
C ASN A 85 8.16 -12.49 4.28
N ARG A 86 7.57 -13.19 3.29
CA ARG A 86 8.08 -13.18 1.93
C ARG A 86 8.01 -11.78 1.32
N GLN A 87 6.91 -11.07 1.52
CA GLN A 87 6.78 -9.68 1.08
C GLN A 87 7.80 -8.76 1.76
N LEU A 88 7.99 -8.93 3.06
CA LEU A 88 8.88 -8.13 3.89
C LEU A 88 10.34 -8.24 3.44
N ILE A 89 10.89 -9.46 3.40
CA ILE A 89 12.30 -9.71 3.03
C ILE A 89 12.60 -9.18 1.64
N SER A 90 11.78 -9.56 0.67
CA SER A 90 12.04 -9.15 -0.72
C SER A 90 11.81 -7.64 -0.93
N THR A 91 10.94 -7.00 -0.15
CA THR A 91 10.81 -5.53 -0.15
C THR A 91 12.05 -4.87 0.43
N VAL A 92 12.44 -5.24 1.66
CA VAL A 92 13.56 -4.64 2.39
C VAL A 92 14.88 -4.80 1.65
N ASN A 93 15.19 -6.01 1.18
CA ASN A 93 16.45 -6.25 0.46
C ASN A 93 16.48 -5.51 -0.88
N GLY A 94 15.33 -5.40 -1.56
CA GLY A 94 15.19 -4.59 -2.76
C GLY A 94 15.39 -3.09 -2.49
N ILE A 95 14.79 -2.55 -1.43
CA ILE A 95 14.99 -1.15 -1.02
C ILE A 95 16.46 -0.89 -0.65
N LYS A 96 17.11 -1.82 0.07
CA LYS A 96 18.54 -1.70 0.43
C LYS A 96 19.43 -1.61 -0.81
N ALA A 97 19.15 -2.43 -1.84
CA ALA A 97 19.88 -2.46 -3.10
C ALA A 97 19.59 -1.27 -4.05
N ALA A 98 18.47 -0.58 -3.91
CA ALA A 98 18.11 0.58 -4.72
C ALA A 98 19.09 1.76 -4.53
N ASN A 99 19.53 2.40 -5.61
CA ASN A 99 20.53 3.48 -5.54
C ASN A 99 19.96 4.89 -5.64
N ARG A 100 18.66 5.03 -5.92
CA ARG A 100 18.04 6.35 -6.12
C ARG A 100 17.42 6.90 -4.85
N LYS A 101 17.17 8.22 -4.86
CA LYS A 101 16.64 8.98 -3.72
C LYS A 101 15.25 8.49 -3.31
N TYR A 102 14.39 8.23 -4.28
CA TYR A 102 13.01 7.77 -4.08
C TYR A 102 12.88 6.30 -4.47
N VAL A 103 12.04 5.56 -3.74
CA VAL A 103 11.77 4.15 -4.01
C VAL A 103 10.29 3.93 -4.20
N MET A 104 9.92 3.25 -5.29
CA MET A 104 8.63 2.62 -5.47
C MET A 104 8.73 1.14 -5.11
N LYS A 105 8.00 0.67 -4.11
CA LYS A 105 7.74 -0.76 -3.91
C LYS A 105 6.59 -1.16 -4.82
N LEU A 106 6.76 -2.15 -5.69
CA LEU A 106 5.73 -2.66 -6.60
C LEU A 106 5.71 -4.19 -6.55
N ARG A 107 4.55 -4.82 -6.45
CA ARG A 107 4.46 -6.29 -6.53
C ARG A 107 4.72 -6.78 -7.95
N THR A 108 5.30 -7.99 -8.11
CA THR A 108 5.53 -8.63 -9.42
C THR A 108 4.25 -8.89 -10.22
N ASP A 109 3.09 -8.84 -9.57
CA ASP A 109 1.76 -8.98 -10.18
C ASP A 109 1.08 -7.64 -10.49
N SER A 110 1.81 -6.53 -10.44
CA SER A 110 1.30 -5.17 -10.62
C SER A 110 2.12 -4.38 -11.64
N ILE A 111 1.47 -3.49 -12.38
CA ILE A 111 2.07 -2.70 -13.46
C ILE A 111 1.85 -1.20 -13.27
N VAL A 112 2.75 -0.41 -13.85
CA VAL A 112 2.62 1.04 -13.97
C VAL A 112 1.90 1.37 -15.29
N THR A 113 0.96 2.30 -15.27
CA THR A 113 0.17 2.71 -16.45
C THR A 113 0.26 4.20 -16.76
N GLY A 114 1.14 4.90 -16.05
CA GLY A 114 1.28 6.35 -16.02
C GLY A 114 2.02 6.80 -14.76
N ASN A 115 2.29 8.10 -14.64
CA ASN A 115 3.09 8.67 -13.56
C ASN A 115 2.34 9.76 -12.76
N GLU A 116 1.00 9.80 -12.82
CA GLU A 116 0.21 10.84 -12.15
C GLU A 116 0.34 10.81 -10.62
N PHE A 117 0.74 9.67 -10.03
CA PHE A 117 1.05 9.57 -8.61
C PHE A 117 2.14 10.56 -8.17
N LEU A 118 3.06 10.95 -9.08
CA LEU A 118 4.07 11.96 -8.80
C LEU A 118 3.45 13.32 -8.47
N LYS A 119 2.32 13.68 -9.09
CA LYS A 119 1.59 14.92 -8.80
C LYS A 119 1.01 14.91 -7.37
N TYR A 120 0.60 13.74 -6.89
CA TYR A 120 0.14 13.58 -5.50
C TYR A 120 1.30 13.74 -4.53
N PHE A 121 2.44 13.13 -4.82
CA PHE A 121 3.64 13.28 -3.99
C PHE A 121 4.14 14.72 -3.96
N SER A 122 4.24 15.40 -5.11
CA SER A 122 4.64 16.81 -5.14
C SER A 122 3.68 17.72 -4.36
N LYS A 123 2.40 17.35 -4.25
CA LYS A 123 1.37 18.14 -3.56
C LYS A 123 1.28 17.85 -2.05
N TYR A 124 1.42 16.60 -1.65
CA TYR A 124 1.13 16.15 -0.27
C TYR A 124 2.31 15.42 0.41
N GLY A 125 3.36 15.07 -0.34
CA GLY A 125 4.53 14.35 0.15
C GLY A 125 5.34 15.16 1.15
N ASN A 126 5.51 16.47 0.91
CA ASN A 126 6.22 17.33 1.84
C ASN A 126 5.44 17.50 3.15
N LYS A 127 6.13 17.32 4.28
CA LYS A 127 5.59 17.58 5.61
C LYS A 127 5.90 19.02 6.01
N GLU A 128 4.89 19.71 6.54
CA GLU A 128 5.06 21.05 7.11
C GLU A 128 5.66 20.99 8.52
N THR A 129 5.52 19.86 9.21
CA THR A 129 6.02 19.64 10.57
C THR A 129 7.09 18.54 10.58
N CYS A 130 8.03 18.65 11.52
CA CYS A 130 9.02 17.60 11.81
C CYS A 130 8.46 16.49 12.74
N GLU A 131 7.16 16.50 13.04
CA GLU A 131 6.53 15.44 13.83
C GLU A 131 6.50 14.14 13.05
N GLY A 132 6.69 12.99 13.70
CA GLY A 132 6.59 11.66 13.07
C GLY A 132 7.92 10.94 12.91
N LYS A 133 7.97 9.96 12.01
CA LYS A 133 9.17 9.15 11.72
C LYS A 133 9.60 9.17 10.26
N VAL A 134 8.73 9.63 9.35
CA VAL A 134 9.12 9.87 7.95
C VAL A 134 9.43 11.35 7.72
N GLN A 135 10.38 11.62 6.83
CA GLN A 135 10.74 12.96 6.39
C GLN A 135 9.75 13.49 5.35
N GLU A 136 9.37 12.64 4.40
CA GLU A 136 8.33 12.90 3.41
C GLU A 136 7.24 11.81 3.52
N ARG A 137 5.97 12.19 3.36
CA ARG A 137 4.85 11.25 3.47
C ARG A 137 4.96 10.15 2.41
N ILE A 138 4.69 8.91 2.83
CA ILE A 138 4.72 7.74 1.95
C ILE A 138 3.37 7.57 1.24
N LEU A 139 3.40 7.39 -0.08
CA LEU A 139 2.21 7.09 -0.88
C LEU A 139 1.79 5.64 -0.71
N THR A 140 0.49 5.40 -0.63
CA THR A 140 -0.13 4.08 -0.58
C THR A 140 -1.47 4.09 -1.31
N LEU A 141 -1.96 2.93 -1.74
CA LEU A 141 -3.37 2.80 -2.12
C LEU A 141 -4.30 2.94 -0.91
N GLU A 142 -5.58 3.15 -1.24
CA GLU A 142 -6.72 3.10 -0.33
C GLU A 142 -6.72 1.78 0.46
N PRO A 143 -6.44 1.82 1.77
CA PRO A 143 -6.47 0.62 2.61
C PRO A 143 -7.91 0.19 2.90
N ARG A 144 -8.08 -0.96 3.56
CA ARG A 144 -9.39 -1.35 4.11
C ARG A 144 -9.92 -0.25 5.03
N ASN A 145 -11.24 -0.10 5.11
CA ASN A 145 -11.83 0.90 6.00
C ASN A 145 -12.02 0.35 7.43
N PRO A 146 -11.19 0.73 8.43
CA PRO A 146 -11.38 0.32 9.82
C PRO A 146 -12.60 0.94 10.49
N PHE A 147 -13.29 1.86 9.83
CA PHE A 147 -14.50 2.53 10.30
C PHE A 147 -15.77 2.03 9.60
N GLY A 148 -15.64 1.07 8.68
CA GLY A 148 -16.71 0.54 7.86
C GLY A 148 -16.88 -0.97 8.04
N PHE A 149 -16.86 -1.69 6.92
CA PHE A 149 -17.02 -3.14 6.81
C PHE A 149 -15.92 -3.90 7.57
N PHE A 150 -14.70 -3.38 7.56
CA PHE A 150 -13.54 -3.98 8.22
C PHE A 150 -13.27 -3.34 9.58
N LYS A 151 -14.32 -3.16 10.39
CA LYS A 151 -14.25 -2.41 11.65
C LYS A 151 -13.11 -2.92 12.54
N GLY A 152 -12.18 -2.05 12.89
CA GLY A 152 -11.03 -2.37 13.76
C GLY A 152 -9.80 -2.95 13.04
N GLU A 153 -9.85 -3.17 11.72
CA GLU A 153 -8.68 -3.58 10.92
C GLU A 153 -7.85 -2.37 10.50
N PHE A 154 -7.04 -1.84 11.41
CA PHE A 154 -6.17 -0.69 11.12
C PHE A 154 -4.94 -1.12 10.32
N CYS A 155 -5.00 -1.00 8.99
CA CYS A 155 -3.96 -1.48 8.09
C CYS A 155 -3.53 -0.43 7.05
N LEU A 156 -2.44 -0.74 6.35
CA LEU A 156 -2.05 -0.11 5.08
C LEU A 156 -2.49 -1.01 3.89
N CYS A 157 -2.27 -0.56 2.64
CA CYS A 157 -2.47 -1.42 1.46
C CYS A 157 -1.12 -1.81 0.88
N ASP A 158 -0.79 -3.10 0.86
CA ASP A 158 0.56 -3.55 0.51
C ASP A 158 0.88 -3.60 -1.00
N PHE A 159 -0.03 -3.17 -1.87
CA PHE A 159 0.11 -3.40 -3.30
C PHE A 159 1.29 -2.63 -3.91
N TRP A 160 1.43 -1.38 -3.51
CA TRP A 160 2.57 -0.55 -3.84
C TRP A 160 2.74 0.58 -2.82
N PHE A 161 3.95 1.10 -2.72
CA PHE A 161 4.27 2.30 -1.96
C PHE A 161 5.27 3.16 -2.71
N PHE A 162 5.31 4.46 -2.41
CA PHE A 162 6.33 5.36 -2.93
C PHE A 162 6.73 6.43 -1.92
N GLY A 163 8.02 6.65 -1.74
CA GLY A 163 8.54 7.66 -0.82
C GLY A 163 10.06 7.75 -0.88
N LEU A 164 10.65 8.54 0.02
CA LEU A 164 12.10 8.57 0.22
C LEU A 164 12.61 7.17 0.59
N LYS A 165 13.78 6.78 0.06
CA LYS A 165 14.40 5.47 0.36
C LYS A 165 14.47 5.21 1.87
N GLN A 166 14.88 6.21 2.64
CA GLN A 166 15.03 6.07 4.10
C GLN A 166 13.68 5.91 4.81
N ASP A 167 12.65 6.64 4.38
CA ASP A 167 11.31 6.54 4.96
C ASP A 167 10.67 5.18 4.64
N MET A 168 10.92 4.67 3.43
CA MET A 168 10.52 3.32 3.03
C MET A 168 11.19 2.25 3.90
N LEU A 169 12.47 2.41 4.27
CA LEU A 169 13.14 1.52 5.23
C LEU A 169 12.57 1.65 6.64
N THR A 170 12.25 2.87 7.10
CA THR A 170 11.58 3.08 8.39
C THR A 170 10.25 2.33 8.49
N LEU A 171 9.52 2.22 7.37
CA LEU A 171 8.26 1.48 7.31
C LEU A 171 8.46 -0.05 7.23
N TRP A 172 9.37 -0.50 6.37
CA TRP A 172 9.46 -1.92 5.98
C TRP A 172 10.55 -2.71 6.69
N ASP A 173 11.61 -2.10 7.22
CA ASP A 173 12.71 -2.82 7.90
C ASP A 173 12.32 -3.13 9.36
N ILE A 174 11.33 -4.01 9.51
CA ILE A 174 10.77 -4.45 10.78
C ILE A 174 11.08 -5.93 11.02
N PRO A 175 10.97 -6.43 12.27
CA PRO A 175 11.16 -7.84 12.55
C PRO A 175 10.21 -8.72 11.73
N LEU A 176 10.69 -9.91 11.34
CA LEU A 176 9.83 -10.91 10.71
C LEU A 176 8.58 -11.12 11.56
N TYR A 177 7.45 -11.27 10.88
CA TYR A 177 6.21 -11.66 11.52
C TYR A 177 6.38 -13.06 12.08
N GLU A 178 6.48 -13.13 13.40
CA GLU A 178 6.24 -14.35 14.14
C GLU A 178 4.77 -14.37 14.51
N ARG A 179 4.15 -15.56 14.48
CA ARG A 179 2.73 -15.70 14.79
C ARG A 179 2.45 -15.14 16.19
N PHE A 180 1.67 -14.08 16.27
CA PHE A 180 1.05 -13.65 17.51
C PHE A 180 -0.28 -14.40 17.65
N GLU A 181 -0.39 -15.30 18.62
CA GLU A 181 -1.70 -15.76 19.07
C GLU A 181 -2.43 -14.59 19.72
N THR A 182 -3.30 -13.92 18.97
CA THR A 182 -4.42 -13.21 19.58
C THR A 182 -5.61 -14.14 19.60
N TRP A 183 -6.32 -14.19 20.72
CA TRP A 183 -7.38 -15.16 21.01
C TRP A 183 -8.59 -15.09 20.07
N GLU A 184 -8.65 -14.13 19.15
CA GLU A 184 -9.89 -13.73 18.44
C GLU A 184 -9.81 -13.81 16.90
N ARG A 185 -8.65 -13.55 16.27
CA ARG A 185 -8.43 -13.70 14.82
C ARG A 185 -6.94 -13.67 14.46
N ASP A 186 -6.59 -14.08 13.23
CA ASP A 186 -5.24 -13.78 12.72
C ASP A 186 -5.09 -12.30 12.42
N LEU A 187 -3.85 -11.85 12.56
CA LEU A 187 -3.41 -10.56 12.08
C LEU A 187 -3.08 -10.62 10.60
N LEU A 188 -3.60 -9.66 9.83
CA LEU A 188 -3.16 -9.48 8.45
C LEU A 188 -1.73 -8.91 8.43
N GLY A 189 -0.94 -9.27 7.41
CA GLY A 189 0.41 -8.74 7.29
C GLY A 189 0.46 -7.21 7.24
N GLU A 190 -0.54 -6.61 6.60
CA GLU A 190 -0.69 -5.17 6.47
C GLU A 190 -1.01 -4.47 7.80
N GLU A 191 -1.67 -5.16 8.73
CA GLU A 191 -1.90 -4.68 10.10
C GLU A 191 -0.62 -4.79 10.92
N TYR A 192 0.15 -5.86 10.75
CA TYR A 192 1.45 -6.02 11.40
C TYR A 192 2.45 -4.94 10.96
N LEU A 193 2.48 -4.63 9.66
CA LEU A 193 3.28 -3.55 9.10
C LEU A 193 2.94 -2.22 9.78
N PHE A 194 1.65 -1.88 9.80
CA PHE A 194 1.19 -0.64 10.41
C PHE A 194 1.46 -0.60 11.92
N TYR A 195 1.28 -1.72 12.63
CA TYR A 195 1.57 -1.82 14.05
C TYR A 195 3.04 -1.54 14.39
N ASN A 196 3.98 -2.18 13.69
CA ASN A 196 5.40 -1.94 13.97
C ASN A 196 5.79 -0.49 13.68
N TYR A 197 5.14 0.14 12.69
CA TYR A 197 5.32 1.56 12.46
C TYR A 197 4.80 2.41 13.64
N ILE A 198 3.62 2.11 14.19
CA ILE A 198 3.06 2.80 15.37
C ILE A 198 4.01 2.73 16.57
N LYS A 199 4.65 1.58 16.83
CA LYS A 199 5.59 1.42 17.94
C LYS A 199 6.74 2.43 17.91
N LEU A 200 7.11 2.92 16.74
CA LEU A 200 8.14 3.94 16.61
C LEU A 200 7.65 5.28 17.16
N LEU A 201 6.35 5.56 17.06
CA LEU A 201 5.72 6.83 17.43
C LEU A 201 5.28 6.86 18.90
N GLU A 202 4.73 5.75 19.39
CA GLU A 202 4.21 5.64 20.75
C GLU A 202 4.54 4.26 21.34
N ASP A 203 4.79 4.23 22.66
CA ASP A 203 4.96 2.98 23.40
C ASP A 203 3.61 2.28 23.61
N VAL A 204 3.16 1.59 22.57
CA VAL A 204 1.86 0.91 22.52
C VAL A 204 2.06 -0.59 22.40
N SER A 205 1.47 -1.32 23.34
CA SER A 205 1.40 -2.79 23.24
C SER A 205 0.37 -3.26 22.23
N PHE A 206 0.64 -4.39 21.56
CA PHE A 206 -0.23 -4.94 20.52
C PHE A 206 -1.66 -5.21 21.01
N LYS A 207 -1.78 -5.74 22.24
CA LYS A 207 -3.06 -6.04 22.89
C LYS A 207 -3.91 -4.79 23.11
N MET A 208 -3.29 -3.61 23.22
CA MET A 208 -4.04 -2.36 23.33
C MET A 208 -4.71 -1.97 22.01
N LEU A 209 -4.08 -2.22 20.86
CA LEU A 209 -4.62 -1.88 19.53
C LEU A 209 -5.78 -2.80 19.10
N MET A 210 -5.87 -3.98 19.69
CA MET A 210 -6.95 -4.95 19.43
C MET A 210 -8.13 -4.80 20.41
N ASN A 211 -8.04 -3.89 21.40
CA ASN A 211 -9.07 -3.74 22.41
C ASN A 211 -10.23 -2.87 21.89
N GLU A 212 -11.39 -3.49 21.65
CA GLU A 212 -12.59 -2.78 21.19
C GLU A 212 -13.02 -1.63 22.11
N LYS A 213 -12.82 -1.75 23.44
CA LYS A 213 -13.13 -0.68 24.40
C LYS A 213 -12.24 0.55 24.23
N LYS A 214 -11.12 0.42 23.52
CA LYS A 214 -10.19 1.51 23.17
C LYS A 214 -10.29 1.93 21.71
N PHE A 215 -11.26 1.42 20.95
CA PHE A 215 -11.42 1.68 19.51
C PHE A 215 -11.32 3.17 19.17
N THR A 216 -12.00 4.05 19.91
CA THR A 216 -11.99 5.50 19.66
C THR A 216 -10.59 6.11 19.76
N ILE A 217 -9.78 5.68 20.72
CA ILE A 217 -8.42 6.17 20.93
C ILE A 217 -7.55 5.74 19.74
N ILE A 218 -7.59 4.46 19.40
CA ILE A 218 -6.80 3.87 18.31
C ILE A 218 -7.23 4.45 16.97
N ALA A 219 -8.54 4.66 16.77
CA ALA A 219 -9.11 5.30 15.59
C ALA A 219 -8.58 6.72 15.39
N ASN A 220 -8.50 7.50 16.46
CA ASN A 220 -7.96 8.86 16.40
C ASN A 220 -6.44 8.84 16.13
N PHE A 221 -5.72 7.91 16.75
CA PHE A 221 -4.29 7.75 16.50
C PHE A 221 -4.01 7.33 15.05
N TYR A 222 -4.70 6.31 14.54
CA TYR A 222 -4.65 5.88 13.14
C TYR A 222 -4.90 7.04 12.18
N LYS A 223 -5.93 7.86 12.46
CA LYS A 223 -6.23 9.07 11.69
C LYS A 223 -5.07 10.06 11.71
N LYS A 224 -4.48 10.33 12.86
CA LYS A 224 -3.34 11.24 12.98
C LYS A 224 -2.16 10.74 12.15
N VAL A 225 -1.75 9.49 12.34
CA VAL A 225 -0.62 8.86 11.61
C VAL A 225 -0.85 8.88 10.11
N MET A 226 -2.06 8.53 9.66
CA MET A 226 -2.37 8.49 8.24
C MET A 226 -2.43 9.88 7.60
N ALA A 227 -2.69 10.94 8.36
CA ALA A 227 -2.57 12.32 7.89
C ALA A 227 -1.13 12.85 7.92
N SER A 228 -0.32 12.43 8.90
CA SER A 228 1.02 12.99 9.12
C SER A 228 2.12 12.26 8.33
N GLU A 229 1.99 10.94 8.14
CA GLU A 229 3.05 10.08 7.59
C GLU A 229 2.72 9.50 6.21
N PHE A 230 1.45 9.53 5.78
CA PHE A 230 1.01 8.87 4.54
C PHE A 230 0.18 9.77 3.63
N VAL A 231 0.19 9.45 2.33
CA VAL A 231 -0.76 9.98 1.33
C VAL A 231 -1.49 8.80 0.70
N VAL A 232 -2.79 8.71 0.99
CA VAL A 232 -3.65 7.73 0.32
C VAL A 232 -3.91 8.21 -1.11
N ILE A 233 -3.78 7.34 -2.11
CA ILE A 233 -4.07 7.67 -3.51
C ILE A 233 -5.24 6.83 -4.01
N PRO A 234 -6.23 7.44 -4.71
CA PRO A 234 -7.31 6.67 -5.30
C PRO A 234 -6.76 5.66 -6.30
N THR A 235 -7.23 4.41 -6.25
CA THR A 235 -6.77 3.35 -7.16
C THR A 235 -6.81 3.80 -8.63
N ARG A 236 -7.92 4.44 -9.06
CA ARG A 236 -8.12 4.96 -10.43
C ARG A 236 -7.14 6.07 -10.85
N LYS A 237 -6.52 6.78 -9.90
CA LYS A 237 -5.62 7.92 -10.15
C LYS A 237 -4.16 7.59 -9.83
N SER A 238 -3.88 6.42 -9.25
CA SER A 238 -2.53 5.97 -8.94
C SER A 238 -1.72 5.60 -10.18
N ASN A 239 -2.40 5.29 -11.29
CA ASN A 239 -1.81 4.62 -12.45
C ASN A 239 -1.13 3.28 -12.12
N ILE A 240 -1.48 2.63 -11.02
CA ILE A 240 -1.01 1.29 -10.68
C ILE A 240 -2.17 0.30 -10.82
N VAL A 241 -1.92 -0.82 -11.48
CA VAL A 241 -2.92 -1.84 -11.82
C VAL A 241 -2.44 -3.21 -11.35
N SER A 242 -3.28 -3.95 -10.64
CA SER A 242 -3.00 -5.34 -10.28
C SER A 242 -3.50 -6.29 -11.37
N LEU A 243 -2.60 -7.11 -11.93
CA LEU A 243 -2.94 -8.15 -12.91
C LEU A 243 -3.57 -9.37 -12.24
N LYS A 244 -3.20 -9.67 -11.00
CA LYS A 244 -3.74 -10.78 -10.22
C LYS A 244 -5.16 -10.52 -9.72
N TYR A 245 -5.49 -9.27 -9.41
CA TYR A 245 -6.80 -8.88 -8.88
C TYR A 245 -7.49 -7.86 -9.78
N PRO A 246 -7.93 -8.26 -10.99
CA PRO A 246 -8.48 -7.32 -11.98
C PRO A 246 -9.73 -6.57 -11.49
N ARG A 247 -10.51 -7.18 -10.59
CA ARG A 247 -11.69 -6.55 -9.97
C ARG A 247 -11.33 -5.34 -9.09
N LEU A 248 -10.15 -5.33 -8.46
CA LEU A 248 -9.69 -4.18 -7.67
C LEU A 248 -9.35 -2.97 -8.54
N ASN A 249 -9.07 -3.18 -9.82
CA ASN A 249 -8.88 -2.07 -10.77
C ASN A 249 -10.21 -1.40 -11.14
N CYS A 250 -11.36 -2.00 -10.81
CA CYS A 250 -12.67 -1.46 -11.12
C CYS A 250 -13.13 -0.47 -10.05
N PHE A 251 -13.37 0.78 -10.46
CA PHE A 251 -13.83 1.88 -9.61
C PHE A 251 -15.02 1.50 -8.69
N SER A 252 -15.99 0.75 -9.21
CA SER A 252 -17.18 0.40 -8.45
C SER A 252 -16.91 -0.58 -7.30
N VAL A 253 -15.87 -1.41 -7.39
CA VAL A 253 -15.51 -2.36 -6.33
C VAL A 253 -14.80 -1.65 -5.18
N VAL A 254 -13.98 -0.64 -5.50
CA VAL A 254 -13.19 0.13 -4.53
C VAL A 254 -14.03 1.23 -3.87
N CYS A 255 -14.95 1.89 -4.58
CA CYS A 255 -15.64 3.08 -4.06
C CYS A 255 -16.83 2.84 -3.14
N LEU A 256 -17.07 1.61 -2.68
CA LEU A 256 -17.90 1.44 -1.51
C LEU A 256 -17.12 1.98 -0.31
N LYS A 257 -17.44 3.19 0.16
CA LYS A 257 -16.82 3.79 1.36
C LYS A 257 -16.79 2.84 2.56
N HIS A 258 -17.70 1.87 2.62
CA HIS A 258 -17.67 0.85 3.65
C HIS A 258 -16.45 -0.09 3.55
N TYR A 259 -15.90 -0.35 2.36
CA TYR A 259 -14.83 -1.32 2.15
C TYR A 259 -13.43 -0.70 2.22
N VAL A 260 -13.23 0.52 1.72
CA VAL A 260 -11.90 1.17 1.71
C VAL A 260 -11.93 2.53 2.38
N TRP A 261 -10.83 2.92 3.02
CA TRP A 261 -10.64 4.29 3.46
C TRP A 261 -10.20 5.13 2.26
N SER A 262 -11.15 5.84 1.65
CA SER A 262 -10.93 6.49 0.37
C SER A 262 -9.99 7.70 0.46
N PHE A 263 -9.43 8.11 -0.68
CA PHE A 263 -8.68 9.38 -0.76
C PHE A 263 -9.47 10.57 -0.22
N SER A 264 -10.78 10.62 -0.48
CA SER A 264 -11.61 11.75 -0.08
C SER A 264 -11.80 11.76 1.44
N ASP A 265 -11.88 10.58 2.08
CA ASP A 265 -11.91 10.47 3.53
C ASP A 265 -10.53 10.79 4.15
N TRP A 266 -9.44 10.31 3.54
CA TRP A 266 -8.06 10.70 3.92
C TRP A 266 -7.88 12.22 3.81
N LYS A 267 -8.36 12.85 2.74
CA LYS A 267 -8.17 14.29 2.51
C LYS A 267 -9.00 15.14 3.47
N VAL A 268 -10.21 14.71 3.82
CA VAL A 268 -10.97 15.34 4.91
C VAL A 268 -10.19 15.24 6.23
N ASN A 269 -9.61 14.07 6.51
CA ASN A 269 -8.82 13.84 7.71
C ASN A 269 -7.52 14.67 7.72
N TYR A 270 -6.76 14.68 6.62
CA TYR A 270 -5.60 15.53 6.39
C TYR A 270 -5.94 17.00 6.62
N ASN A 271 -7.03 17.48 6.03
CA ASN A 271 -7.44 18.88 6.19
C ASN A 271 -7.81 19.23 7.64
N ASN A 272 -8.32 18.28 8.44
CA ASN A 272 -8.62 18.54 9.85
C ASN A 272 -7.36 18.73 10.69
N PHE A 273 -6.22 18.12 10.31
CA PHE A 273 -4.96 18.22 11.04
C PHE A 273 -4.01 19.28 10.46
N TYR A 274 -3.94 19.40 9.13
CA TYR A 274 -2.90 20.14 8.40
C TYR A 274 -3.46 21.03 7.28
N GLY A 275 -4.76 21.00 7.02
CA GLY A 275 -5.35 21.89 6.02
C GLY A 275 -5.73 23.22 6.64
N ASN A 276 -5.57 24.30 5.87
CA ASN A 276 -6.46 25.45 6.04
C ASN A 276 -7.90 24.94 5.90
N LYS A 277 -8.79 25.28 6.85
CA LYS A 277 -10.14 24.71 7.03
C LYS A 277 -11.02 24.83 5.76
N ASP A 278 -10.85 23.94 4.79
CA ASP A 278 -11.51 24.05 3.49
C ASP A 278 -12.76 23.17 3.43
N TYR A 279 -13.92 23.78 3.64
CA TYR A 279 -15.24 23.15 3.80
C TYR A 279 -15.75 22.46 2.51
N LEU A 280 -15.29 22.92 1.35
CA LEU A 280 -15.75 22.47 0.02
C LEU A 280 -15.40 21.00 -0.26
N HIS A 281 -14.30 20.48 0.27
CA HIS A 281 -13.88 19.11 -0.03
C HIS A 281 -14.79 18.04 0.63
N LYS A 282 -15.36 18.34 1.80
CA LYS A 282 -16.35 17.46 2.47
C LYS A 282 -17.57 17.25 1.59
N LEU A 283 -18.03 18.28 0.86
CA LEU A 283 -19.18 18.20 -0.02
C LEU A 283 -18.91 17.32 -1.25
N PHE A 284 -17.78 17.52 -1.93
CA PHE A 284 -17.39 16.69 -3.09
C PHE A 284 -17.20 15.21 -2.73
N SER A 285 -16.61 14.90 -1.57
CA SER A 285 -16.43 13.53 -1.09
C SER A 285 -17.74 12.76 -0.87
N LYS A 286 -18.83 13.47 -0.53
CA LYS A 286 -20.15 12.88 -0.37
C LYS A 286 -20.79 12.61 -1.73
N LEU A 287 -20.65 13.55 -2.68
CA LEU A 287 -21.17 13.37 -4.05
C LEU A 287 -20.53 12.18 -4.77
N GLU A 288 -19.20 12.00 -4.68
CA GLU A 288 -18.53 10.85 -5.28
C GLU A 288 -19.02 9.51 -4.73
N PHE A 289 -19.37 9.45 -3.43
CA PHE A 289 -19.93 8.26 -2.80
C PHE A 289 -21.30 7.90 -3.35
N TYR A 290 -22.21 8.87 -3.44
CA TYR A 290 -23.56 8.62 -3.97
C TYR A 290 -23.51 8.19 -5.44
N LEU A 291 -22.63 8.80 -6.24
CA LEU A 291 -22.40 8.40 -7.63
C LEU A 291 -21.87 6.96 -7.73
N GLY A 292 -20.91 6.57 -6.89
CA GLY A 292 -20.40 5.20 -6.83
C GLY A 292 -21.48 4.17 -6.47
N ALA A 293 -22.33 4.49 -5.48
CA ALA A 293 -23.44 3.65 -5.07
C ALA A 293 -24.50 3.48 -6.18
N ILE A 294 -24.82 4.55 -6.90
CA ILE A 294 -25.76 4.51 -8.04
C ILE A 294 -25.20 3.65 -9.18
N VAL A 295 -23.92 3.80 -9.53
CA VAL A 295 -23.28 2.99 -10.59
C VAL A 295 -23.33 1.49 -10.25
N LEU A 296 -23.13 1.12 -8.98
CA LEU A 296 -23.22 -0.27 -8.53
C LEU A 296 -24.63 -0.83 -8.60
N PHE A 297 -25.61 -0.03 -8.15
CA PHE A 297 -27.02 -0.40 -8.26
C PHE A 297 -27.40 -0.69 -9.71
N LEU A 298 -26.98 0.19 -10.64
CA LEU A 298 -27.22 0.02 -12.07
C LEU A 298 -26.48 -1.21 -12.66
N LYS A 299 -25.26 -1.51 -12.20
CA LYS A 299 -24.54 -2.72 -12.63
C LYS A 299 -25.19 -4.01 -12.13
N ARG A 300 -25.73 -4.02 -10.90
CA ARG A 300 -26.49 -5.15 -10.36
C ARG A 300 -27.79 -5.39 -11.13
N MET A 301 -28.52 -4.33 -11.51
CA MET A 301 -29.72 -4.47 -12.33
C MET A 301 -29.46 -5.01 -13.73
N LYS A 302 -28.25 -4.82 -14.26
CA LYS A 302 -27.86 -5.29 -15.61
C LYS A 302 -27.20 -6.69 -15.63
N GLY A 303 -27.16 -7.41 -14.50
CA GLY A 303 -26.63 -8.79 -14.45
C GLY A 303 -25.12 -8.91 -14.65
N TYR A 304 -24.34 -7.84 -14.41
CA TYR A 304 -22.87 -7.85 -14.57
C TYR A 304 -22.11 -8.46 -13.36
N PHE A 305 -22.78 -9.22 -12.51
CA PHE A 305 -22.20 -9.92 -11.35
C PHE A 305 -22.88 -11.26 -11.13
#